data_AF-A0A661GU00-F1
#
_entry.id   AF-A0A661GU00-F1
#
_cell.length_a   1.000
_cell.length_b   1.000
_cell.length_c   1.000
_cell.angle_alpha   90.00
_cell.angle_beta   90.00
_cell.angle_gamma   90.00
#
_symmetry.space_group_name_H-M   'P 1'
#
loop_
_entity.id
_entity.type
_entity.pdbx_description
1 polymer ?
#
loop_
_entity_poly.entity_id
_entity_poly.type
_entity_poly.pdbx_seq_one_letter_code
_entity_poly.pdbx_strand_id
1 'polypeptide(L)'
;RQARQFGFNIDQRRLLLGLYKNPQRRSAEVHQLVSDKLEEVDAHIRELGETRDLLAKLVGACANDEDADCTIIDTLASQQERTQTMAEIKR
;
A
#
# COMPACT_ATOMS: atom_id res chain seq x y z
N ARG A 1 10.89 10.30 17.79
CA ARG A 1 10.55 8.86 17.73
C ARG A 1 9.22 8.64 16.99
N GLN A 2 8.14 9.34 17.35
CA GLN A 2 6.81 9.22 16.72
C GLN A 2 6.78 9.43 15.20
N ALA A 3 7.53 10.38 14.63
CA ALA A 3 7.55 10.57 13.17
C ALA A 3 7.99 9.33 12.38
N ARG A 4 8.73 8.38 12.98
CA ARG A 4 9.04 7.10 12.33
C ARG A 4 7.84 6.16 12.26
N GLN A 5 6.97 6.22 13.26
CA GLN A 5 5.78 5.38 13.36
C GLN A 5 4.73 5.76 12.32
N PHE A 6 4.64 7.04 11.95
CA PHE A 6 3.73 7.53 10.92
C PHE A 6 4.28 7.41 9.50
N GLY A 7 5.37 6.66 9.30
CA GLY A 7 5.93 6.43 7.97
C GLY A 7 6.54 7.66 7.29
N PHE A 8 6.83 8.74 8.02
CA PHE A 8 7.54 9.88 7.42
C PHE A 8 8.92 9.45 6.93
N ASN A 9 9.23 9.78 5.69
CA ASN A 9 10.53 9.47 5.09
C ASN A 9 11.67 10.27 5.76
N ILE A 10 12.92 10.03 5.37
CA ILE A 10 14.07 10.70 6.00
C ILE A 10 13.97 12.23 5.83
N ASP A 11 13.56 12.71 4.66
CA ASP A 11 13.53 14.14 4.35
C ASP A 11 12.39 14.87 5.04
N GLN A 12 11.19 14.28 5.06
CA GLN A 12 10.06 14.80 5.83
C GLN A 12 10.39 14.89 7.34
N ARG A 13 11.15 13.92 7.87
CA ARG A 13 11.62 13.97 9.28
C ARG A 13 12.63 15.10 9.51
N ARG A 14 13.54 15.34 8.56
CA ARG A 14 14.47 16.49 8.63
C ARG A 14 13.71 17.81 8.60
N LEU A 15 12.69 17.92 7.74
CA LEU A 15 11.84 19.09 7.65
C LEU A 15 11.08 19.34 8.96
N LEU A 16 10.45 18.30 9.54
CA LEU A 16 9.79 18.40 10.85
C LEU A 16 10.74 18.85 11.96
N LEU A 17 11.98 18.35 11.98
CA LEU A 17 13.00 18.79 12.93
C LEU A 17 13.40 20.25 12.73
N GLY A 18 13.51 20.70 11.47
CA GLY A 18 13.78 22.09 11.13
C GLY A 18 12.66 23.02 11.59
N LEU A 19 11.40 22.65 11.31
CA LEU A 19 10.22 23.37 11.76
C LEU A 19 10.16 23.42 13.29
N TYR A 20 10.37 22.30 13.97
CA TYR A 20 10.38 22.25 15.44
C TYR A 20 11.40 23.21 16.08
N LYS A 21 12.59 23.33 15.48
CA LYS A 21 13.66 24.21 15.98
C LYS A 21 13.43 25.70 15.65
N ASN A 22 12.48 26.02 14.78
CA ASN A 22 12.17 27.40 14.41
C ASN A 22 11.08 27.98 15.34
N PRO A 23 11.40 29.01 16.17
CA PRO A 23 10.41 29.67 17.02
C PRO A 23 9.40 30.53 16.24
N GLN A 24 9.74 30.94 15.01
CA GLN A 24 8.89 31.70 14.09
C GLN A 24 8.17 30.80 13.08
N ARG A 25 8.14 29.47 13.31
CA ARG A 25 7.46 28.54 12.40
C ARG A 25 5.99 28.89 12.29
N ARG A 26 5.44 28.68 11.10
CA ARG A 26 4.00 28.80 10.87
C ARG A 26 3.36 27.44 11.08
N SER A 27 2.30 27.37 11.89
CA SER A 27 1.54 26.13 12.10
C SER A 27 0.97 25.58 10.79
N ALA A 28 0.64 26.45 9.83
CA ALA A 28 0.19 26.09 8.49
C ALA A 28 1.18 25.18 7.74
N GLU A 29 2.50 25.42 7.86
CA GLU A 29 3.52 24.60 7.19
C GLU A 29 3.59 23.19 7.79
N VAL A 30 3.48 23.08 9.12
CA VAL A 30 3.43 21.79 9.81
C VAL A 30 2.13 21.04 9.45
N HIS A 31 1.01 21.76 9.43
CA HIS A 31 -0.29 21.20 9.08
C HIS A 31 -0.28 20.63 7.65
N GLN A 32 0.24 21.38 6.69
CA GLN A 32 0.33 20.93 5.30
C GLN A 32 1.16 19.65 5.20
N LEU A 33 2.36 19.63 5.79
CA LEU A 33 3.24 18.45 5.75
C LEU A 33 2.59 17.18 6.33
N VAL A 34 1.82 17.33 7.41
CA VAL A 34 1.10 16.20 8.02
C VAL A 34 -0.10 15.79 7.18
N SER A 35 -0.79 16.76 6.55
CA SER A 35 -1.93 16.48 5.66
C SER A 35 -1.48 15.72 4.41
N ASP A 36 -0.38 16.14 3.80
CA ASP A 36 0.20 15.43 2.64
C ASP A 36 0.56 13.98 3.01
N LYS A 37 1.09 13.77 4.22
CA LYS A 37 1.40 12.41 4.69
C LYS A 37 0.16 11.59 4.96
N LEU A 38 -0.91 12.20 5.45
CA LEU A 38 -2.20 11.54 5.64
C LEU A 38 -2.76 11.06 4.29
N GLU A 39 -2.74 11.91 3.27
CA GLU A 39 -3.17 11.53 1.91
C GLU A 39 -2.35 10.36 1.34
N GLU A 40 -1.04 10.35 1.54
CA GLU A 40 -0.16 9.25 1.15
C GLU A 40 -0.54 7.93 1.86
N VAL A 41 -0.85 8.01 3.16
CA VAL A 41 -1.27 6.85 3.96
C VAL A 41 -2.63 6.34 3.48
N ASP A 42 -3.60 7.23 3.23
CA ASP A 42 -4.93 6.85 2.76
C ASP A 42 -4.88 6.18 1.38
N ALA A 43 -4.03 6.70 0.48
CA ALA A 43 -3.79 6.08 -0.82
C ALA A 43 -3.22 4.66 -0.67
N HIS A 44 -2.25 4.46 0.23
CA HIS A 44 -1.67 3.15 0.47
C HIS A 44 -2.66 2.18 1.14
N ILE A 45 -3.48 2.66 2.08
CA ILE A 45 -4.56 1.86 2.70
C ILE A 45 -5.53 1.37 1.64
N ARG A 46 -5.89 2.23 0.67
CA ARG A 46 -6.78 1.84 -0.43
C ARG A 46 -6.17 0.72 -1.28
N GLU A 47 -4.91 0.87 -1.71
CA GLU A 47 -4.18 -0.14 -2.49
C GLU A 47 -4.07 -1.48 -1.74
N LEU A 48 -3.71 -1.43 -0.46
CA LEU A 48 -3.67 -2.61 0.40
C LEU A 48 -5.05 -3.22 0.62
N GLY A 49 -6.10 -2.40 0.71
CA GLY A 49 -7.49 -2.84 0.81
C GLY A 49 -7.94 -3.60 -0.44
N GLU A 50 -7.63 -3.08 -1.63
CA GLU A 50 -7.91 -3.75 -2.90
C GLU A 50 -7.18 -5.10 -2.99
N THR A 51 -5.89 -5.12 -2.61
CA THR A 51 -5.08 -6.35 -2.55
C THR A 51 -5.65 -7.37 -1.56
N ARG A 52 -6.00 -6.91 -0.35
CA ARG A 52 -6.64 -7.74 0.69
C ARG A 52 -7.92 -8.36 0.17
N ASP A 53 -8.76 -7.60 -0.53
CA ASP A 53 -10.04 -8.10 -1.03
C ASP A 53 -9.86 -9.18 -2.10
N LEU A 54 -8.81 -9.07 -2.92
CA LEU A 54 -8.42 -10.14 -3.85
C LEU A 54 -7.97 -11.40 -3.11
N LEU A 55 -7.08 -11.25 -2.13
CA LEU A 55 -6.62 -12.37 -1.31
C LEU A 55 -7.78 -13.04 -0.54
N ALA A 56 -8.70 -12.24 0.00
CA ALA A 56 -9.88 -12.74 0.71
C ALA A 56 -10.79 -13.56 -0.20
N LYS A 57 -10.96 -13.15 -1.46
CA LYS A 57 -11.70 -13.93 -2.47
C LYS A 57 -11.02 -15.27 -2.76
N LEU A 58 -9.69 -15.28 -2.90
CA LEU A 58 -8.93 -16.51 -3.14
C LEU A 58 -9.06 -17.48 -1.97
N VAL A 59 -8.89 -16.99 -0.74
CA VAL A 59 -9.04 -17.78 0.48
C VAL A 59 -10.47 -18.33 0.60
N GLY A 60 -11.49 -17.49 0.36
CA GLY A 60 -12.89 -17.90 0.46
C GLY A 60 -13.36 -18.87 -0.62
N ALA A 61 -12.66 -18.96 -1.75
CA ALA A 61 -12.94 -19.92 -2.81
C ALA A 61 -12.23 -21.28 -2.63
N CYS A 62 -11.25 -21.35 -1.73
CA CYS A 62 -10.50 -22.57 -1.46
C CYS A 62 -11.27 -23.49 -0.51
N ALA A 63 -11.32 -24.79 -0.82
CA ALA A 63 -11.90 -25.80 0.08
C ALA A 63 -11.10 -25.96 1.39
N ASN A 64 -9.78 -25.75 1.32
CA ASN A 64 -8.85 -25.83 2.46
C ASN A 64 -8.95 -27.18 3.21
N ASP A 65 -8.90 -28.27 2.45
CA ASP A 65 -8.85 -29.66 2.92
C ASP A 65 -7.50 -30.31 2.58
N GLU A 66 -7.39 -31.63 2.73
CA GLU A 66 -6.17 -32.40 2.46
C GLU A 66 -6.05 -32.86 1.00
N ASP A 67 -7.02 -32.52 0.15
CA ASP A 67 -7.03 -32.91 -1.26
C ASP A 67 -6.09 -32.03 -2.09
N ALA A 68 -5.66 -32.54 -3.25
CA ALA A 68 -4.73 -31.83 -4.15
C ALA A 68 -5.39 -30.71 -4.96
N ASP A 69 -6.73 -30.65 -4.99
CA ASP A 69 -7.49 -29.70 -5.79
C ASP A 69 -7.55 -28.33 -5.10
N CYS A 70 -6.68 -27.40 -5.53
CA CYS A 70 -6.53 -26.10 -4.90
C CYS A 70 -6.91 -24.94 -5.84
N THR A 71 -8.12 -24.42 -5.64
CA THR A 71 -8.66 -23.29 -6.44
C THR A 71 -7.78 -22.04 -6.40
N ILE A 72 -7.01 -21.82 -5.33
CA ILE A 72 -6.05 -20.71 -5.24
C ILE A 72 -4.97 -20.84 -6.30
N ILE A 73 -4.34 -22.02 -6.40
CA ILE A 73 -3.25 -22.28 -7.34
C ILE A 73 -3.79 -22.22 -8.78
N ASP A 74 -4.94 -22.82 -9.04
CA ASP A 74 -5.59 -22.79 -10.37
C ASP A 74 -5.89 -21.35 -10.82
N THR A 75 -6.41 -20.53 -9.90
CA THR A 75 -6.73 -19.13 -10.18
C THR A 75 -5.46 -18.31 -10.45
N LEU A 76 -4.41 -18.49 -9.64
CA LEU A 76 -3.15 -17.78 -9.81
C LEU A 76 -2.46 -18.15 -11.13
N ALA A 77 -2.44 -19.45 -11.48
CA ALA A 77 -1.94 -19.93 -12.76
C ALA A 77 -2.71 -19.28 -13.93
N SER A 78 -4.04 -19.26 -13.84
CA SER A 78 -4.91 -18.67 -14.87
C SER A 78 -4.79 -17.13 -15.00
N GLN A 79 -4.40 -16.42 -13.94
CA GLN A 79 -4.13 -14.97 -14.01
C GLN A 79 -2.77 -14.68 -14.66
N GLN A 80 -1.76 -15.51 -14.40
CA GLN A 80 -0.44 -15.38 -15.00
C GLN A 80 -0.51 -15.49 -16.53
N GLU A 81 -1.26 -16.45 -17.06
CA GLU A 81 -1.46 -16.65 -18.50
C GLU A 81 -2.12 -15.44 -19.17
N ARG A 82 -3.18 -14.89 -18.57
CA ARG A 82 -3.86 -13.68 -19.07
C ARG A 82 -2.93 -12.46 -19.14
N THR A 83 -2.08 -12.29 -18.13
CA THR A 83 -1.14 -11.17 -18.07
C THR A 83 -0.04 -11.30 -19.12
N GLN A 84 0.40 -12.53 -19.43
CA GLN A 84 1.39 -12.84 -20.46
C GLN A 84 0.84 -12.60 -21.87
N THR A 85 -0.38 -13.08 -22.17
CA THR A 85 -1.05 -12.84 -23.46
C THR A 85 -1.27 -11.34 -23.72
N MET A 86 -1.64 -10.56 -22.70
CA MET A 86 -1.81 -9.10 -22.83
C MET A 86 -0.48 -8.36 -23.07
N ALA A 87 0.63 -8.85 -22.53
CA ALA A 87 1.96 -8.27 -22.76
C ALA A 87 2.46 -8.55 -24.19
N GLU A 88 2.08 -9.68 -24.78
CA GLU A 88 2.42 -10.06 -26.16
C GLU A 88 1.63 -9.28 -27.22
N ILE A 89 0.35 -8.97 -26.94
CA ILE A 89 -0.51 -8.17 -27.85
C ILE A 89 -0.10 -6.69 -27.90
N LYS A 90 0.64 -6.20 -26.88
CA LYS A 90 1.07 -4.79 -26.77
C LYS A 90 2.46 -4.52 -27.36
N ARG A 91 3.08 -5.51 -28.02
CA ARG A 91 4.32 -5.40 -28.80
C ARG A 91 4.03 -5.20 -30.27
#